data_AF-A0A6V8P505-F1
#
_entry.id   AF-A0A6V8P505-F1
#
_cell.length_a   1.000
_cell.length_b   1.000
_cell.length_c   1.000
_cell.angle_alpha   90.00
_cell.angle_beta   90.00
_cell.angle_gamma   90.00
#
_symmetry.space_group_name_H-M   'P 1'
#
loop_
_entity.id
_entity.type
_entity.pdbx_description
1 polymer ?
#
loop_
_entity_poly.entity_id
_entity_poly.type
_entity_poly.pdbx_seq_one_letter_code
_entity_poly.pdbx_strand_id
1 'polypeptide(L)' 'MLLEYTQKALEKAEYKKLDDGTWFAEIPGLEGVWANENTVEECRTELLEVLEEWLILKSQPIPETP' A
#
# COMPACT_ATOMS: atom_id res chain seq x y z
N MET A 1 0.77 -4.42 -17.23
CA MET A 1 -0.62 -4.40 -16.71
C MET A 1 -0.67 -4.25 -15.18
N LEU A 2 -0.39 -5.26 -14.34
CA LEU A 2 -0.44 -5.06 -12.87
C LEU A 2 0.66 -4.10 -12.38
N LEU A 3 1.88 -4.26 -12.89
CA LEU A 3 3.03 -3.39 -12.59
C LEU A 3 2.79 -1.90 -12.96
N GLU A 4 2.02 -1.63 -14.01
CA GLU A 4 1.70 -0.26 -14.41
C GLU A 4 0.65 0.37 -13.50
N TYR A 5 -0.31 -0.42 -13.03
CA TYR A 5 -1.31 0.04 -12.07
C TYR A 5 -0.66 0.34 -10.72
N THR A 6 0.19 -0.57 -10.25
CA THR A 6 0.93 -0.38 -9.00
C THR A 6 1.93 0.77 -9.09
N GLN A 7 2.61 0.97 -10.23
CA GLN A 7 3.44 2.16 -10.44
C GLN A 7 2.64 3.46 -10.37
N LYS A 8 1.47 3.54 -11.01
CA LYS A 8 0.61 4.74 -10.92
C LYS A 8 0.07 4.99 -9.51
N ALA A 9 -0.19 3.93 -8.76
CA ALA A 9 -0.61 4.03 -7.36
C ALA A 9 0.54 4.53 -6.49
N LEU A 10 1.77 4.02 -6.72
CA LEU A 10 2.99 4.48 -6.06
C LEU A 10 3.39 5.92 -6.41
N GLU A 11 3.08 6.41 -7.62
CA GLU A 11 3.27 7.83 -7.97
C GLU A 11 2.43 8.76 -7.08
N LYS A 12 1.32 8.26 -6.54
CA LYS A 12 0.47 8.98 -5.59
C LYS A 12 0.80 8.68 -4.14
N ALA A 13 1.72 7.75 -3.87
CA ALA A 13 2.08 7.41 -2.51
C ALA A 13 2.76 8.59 -1.82
N GLU A 14 2.32 8.90 -0.61
CA GLU A 14 2.93 9.90 0.25
C GLU A 14 3.89 9.21 1.21
N TYR A 15 5.13 9.71 1.26
CA TYR A 15 6.17 9.19 2.14
C TYR A 15 6.45 10.22 3.23
N LYS A 16 6.42 9.77 4.48
CA LYS A 16 6.67 10.58 5.66
C LYS A 16 7.75 9.93 6.50
N LYS A 17 8.77 10.70 6.87
CA LYS A 17 9.76 10.26 7.85
C LYS A 17 9.19 10.46 9.25
N LEU A 18 9.23 9.41 10.07
CA LEU A 18 8.75 9.44 11.46
C LEU A 18 9.90 9.80 12.42
N ASP A 19 9.53 10.23 13.63
CA ASP A 19 10.48 10.66 14.68
C ASP A 19 11.35 9.51 15.21
N ASP A 20 10.90 8.26 15.06
CA ASP A 20 11.65 7.05 15.41
C ASP A 20 12.73 6.67 14.37
N GLY A 21 12.80 7.41 13.27
CA GLY A 21 13.76 7.19 12.19
C GLY A 21 13.25 6.28 11.06
N THR A 22 12.05 5.71 11.19
CA THR A 22 11.41 4.92 10.13
C THR A 22 10.75 5.82 9.08
N TRP A 23 10.42 5.22 7.96
CA TRP A 23 9.60 5.79 6.91
C TRP A 23 8.21 5.19 6.99
N PHE A 24 7.21 6.02 6.82
CA PHE A 24 5.82 5.64 6.64
C PHE A 24 5.42 6.01 5.24
N ALA A 25 4.73 5.10 4.54
CA ALA A 25 4.23 5.32 3.20
C ALA A 25 2.76 4.93 3.15
N GLU A 26 1.91 5.78 2.56
CA GLU A 26 0.50 5.47 2.35
C GLU A 26 0.03 5.93 0.98
N ILE A 27 -1.07 5.38 0.49
CA ILE A 27 -1.68 5.82 -0.77
C ILE A 27 -2.99 6.56 -0.43
N PRO A 28 -3.03 7.89 -0.58
CA PRO A 28 -4.23 8.68 -0.34
C PRO A 28 -5.42 8.16 -1.16
N GLY A 29 -6.53 7.90 -0.47
CA GLY A 29 -7.76 7.35 -1.06
C GLY A 29 -7.87 5.82 -1.05
N LEU A 30 -6.84 5.10 -0.59
CA LEU A 30 -6.90 3.66 -0.35
C LEU A 30 -6.83 3.38 1.15
N GLU A 31 -8.00 3.38 1.81
CA GLU A 31 -8.09 3.07 3.24
C GLU A 31 -7.57 1.65 3.52
N GLY A 32 -6.58 1.57 4.42
CA GLY A 32 -5.91 0.32 4.80
C GLY A 32 -4.67 -0.02 3.97
N VAL A 33 -4.26 0.80 3.00
CA VAL A 33 -3.04 0.58 2.20
C VAL A 33 -1.93 1.53 2.65
N TRP A 34 -1.06 1.02 3.52
CA TRP A 34 0.10 1.73 4.05
C TRP A 34 1.20 0.75 4.44
N ALA A 35 2.42 1.25 4.59
CA ALA A 35 3.61 0.50 5.01
C ALA A 35 4.48 1.36 5.94
N ASN A 36 5.26 0.71 6.81
CA ASN A 36 6.21 1.39 7.69
C ASN A 36 7.51 0.58 7.79
N GLU A 37 8.61 1.16 7.32
CA GLU A 37 9.89 0.45 7.21
C GLU A 37 11.08 1.38 7.47
N ASN A 38 12.26 0.81 7.66
CA ASN A 38 13.47 1.59 7.97
C ASN A 38 13.97 2.43 6.78
N THR A 39 13.61 2.05 5.55
CA THR A 39 14.01 2.73 4.33
C THR A 39 12.83 2.98 3.39
N VAL A 40 12.98 3.95 2.49
CA VAL A 40 11.97 4.26 1.46
C VAL A 40 11.77 3.09 0.49
N GLU A 41 12.85 2.38 0.17
CA GLU A 41 12.83 1.24 -0.75
C GLU A 41 12.08 0.04 -0.16
N GLU A 42 12.27 -0.26 1.13
CA GLU A 42 11.51 -1.27 1.85
C GLU A 42 10.04 -0.87 1.95
N CYS A 43 9.75 0.37 2.36
CA CYS A 43 8.39 0.92 2.37
C CYS A 43 7.68 0.75 1.03
N ARG A 44 8.39 1.02 -0.08
CA ARG A 44 7.84 0.92 -1.42
C ARG A 44 7.53 -0.54 -1.79
N THR A 45 8.37 -1.47 -1.36
CA THR A 45 8.18 -2.90 -1.63
C THR A 45 7.00 -3.43 -0.84
N GLU A 46 6.94 -3.14 0.46
CA GLU A 46 5.84 -3.55 1.32
C GLU A 46 4.50 -2.94 0.87
N LEU A 47 4.50 -1.65 0.51
CA LEU A 47 3.30 -0.96 0.02
C LEU A 47 2.74 -1.57 -1.27
N LEU A 48 3.59 -2.20 -2.10
CA LEU A 48 3.16 -2.95 -3.27
C LEU A 48 2.42 -4.22 -2.88
N GLU A 49 2.95 -4.99 -1.94
CA GLU A 49 2.35 -6.24 -1.46
C GLU A 49 0.98 -5.96 -0.82
N VAL A 50 0.92 -4.98 0.07
CA VAL A 50 -0.34 -4.55 0.72
C VAL A 50 -1.37 -4.07 -0.32
N LEU A 51 -0.93 -3.35 -1.35
CA LEU A 51 -1.82 -2.90 -2.43
C LEU A 51 -2.38 -4.09 -3.24
N GLU A 52 -1.56 -5.11 -3.52
CA GLU A 52 -2.01 -6.32 -4.20
C GLU A 52 -3.04 -7.10 -3.36
N GLU A 53 -2.78 -7.27 -2.07
CA GLU A 53 -3.74 -7.90 -1.15
C GLU A 53 -5.05 -7.12 -1.05
N TRP A 54 -4.97 -5.79 -0.96
CA TRP A 54 -6.13 -4.93 -0.92
C TRP A 54 -7.00 -5.06 -2.19
N LEU A 55 -6.36 -5.13 -3.36
CA LEU A 55 -7.06 -5.36 -4.63
C LEU A 55 -7.77 -6.73 -4.66
N ILE A 56 -7.13 -7.77 -4.14
CA ILE A 56 -7.72 -9.11 -4.03
C ILE A 56 -8.95 -9.04 -3.11
N LEU A 57 -8.84 -8.42 -1.94
CA LEU A 57 -9.95 -8.29 -0.98
C LEU A 57 -11.14 -7.53 -1.56
N LYS A 58 -10.91 -6.47 -2.35
CA LYS A 58 -11.99 -5.73 -3.03
C LYS A 58 -12.63 -6.50 -4.18
N SER A 59 -11.92 -7.47 -4.75
CA SER A 59 -12.42 -8.33 -5.84
C SER A 59 -13.22 -9.53 -5.33
N GLN A 60 -13.04 -9.92 -4.06
CA GLN A 60 -13.82 -11.01 -3.48
C GLN A 60 -15.27 -10.56 -3.22
N PRO A 61 -16.29 -11.38 -3.58
CA PRO A 61 -17.63 -11.17 -3.06
C PRO A 61 -17.56 -11.33 -1.54
N ILE A 62 -18.04 -10.32 -0.82
CA ILE A 62 -18.24 -10.35 0.63
C ILE A 62 -18.94 -11.68 0.98
N PRO A 63 -18.35 -12.54 1.84
CA PRO A 63 -19.02 -13.77 2.22
C PRO A 63 -20.33 -13.38 2.91
N GLU A 64 -21.44 -13.82 2.31
CA GLU A 64 -22.77 -13.72 2.90
C GLU A 64 -22.71 -14.46 4.25
N THR A 65 -22.70 -13.70 5.34
CA THR A 65 -22.70 -14.25 6.70
C THR A 65 -23.95 -15.12 6.88
N PRO A 66 -23.82 -16.34 7.45
CA PRO A 66 -24.95 -17.23 7.72
C PRO A 66 -25.90 -16.70 8.80
#